data_AF-A0A1B6F967-F1
#
_entry.id   AF-A0A1B6F967-F1
#
_cell.length_a   1.000
_cell.length_b   1.000
_cell.length_c   1.000
_cell.angle_alpha   90.00
_cell.angle_beta   90.00
_cell.angle_gamma   90.00
#
_symmetry.space_group_name_H-M   'P 1'
#
loop_
_entity.id
_entity.type
_entity.pdbx_description
1 polymer ?
#
loop_
_entity_poly.entity_id
_entity_poly.type
_entity_poly.pdbx_seq_one_letter_code
_entity_poly.pdbx_strand_id
1 'polypeptide(L)'
;MGKTYCQACKKKCSGEVLRVQDKYFHIACFKCTVCKNSLAQGGFFFKDGVYYCTNDYQKQFGTKCANCGLYVEGEVVSALGKTYHQKCFTCARCRQAFPSGERVTYTGKEVLCAKCVQIPVREAQSLQSSPTSTSGTECAGCKEELKEGQALIALDRQWHIWCFKCKACGAVLHGEYMGKDGVPYCEKDYQKQFGVKCAYCSRYISGKVLQAGDNHHFHPTCARCTKCGDPFGDGEEMYLQGGAIWHPRCGPGPTENGTVLNGSVNGH
;
A
#
# COMPACT_ATOMS: atom_id res chain seq x y z
N MET A 1 50.13 -22.92 13.58
CA MET A 1 49.35 -22.07 12.65
C MET A 1 48.59 -22.97 11.68
N GLY A 2 47.26 -23.03 11.78
CA GLY A 2 46.43 -23.95 11.00
C GLY A 2 46.48 -23.66 9.50
N LYS A 3 46.64 -24.70 8.66
CA LYS A 3 46.64 -24.56 7.20
C LYS A 3 45.18 -24.52 6.72
N THR A 4 44.70 -23.36 6.29
CA THR A 4 43.37 -23.19 5.70
C THR A 4 43.38 -23.54 4.21
N TYR A 5 42.45 -24.37 3.76
CA TYR A 5 42.33 -24.80 2.36
C TYR A 5 40.96 -24.42 1.77
N CYS A 6 40.94 -24.03 0.50
CA CYS A 6 39.72 -23.68 -0.19
C CYS A 6 38.90 -24.92 -0.51
N GLN A 7 37.63 -24.95 -0.09
CA GLN A 7 36.74 -26.07 -0.35
C GLN A 7 36.44 -26.29 -1.84
N ALA A 8 36.42 -25.22 -2.64
CA ALA A 8 36.10 -25.29 -4.07
C ALA A 8 37.28 -25.78 -4.92
N CYS A 9 38.47 -25.21 -4.77
CA CYS A 9 39.64 -25.55 -5.61
C CYS A 9 40.65 -26.49 -4.94
N LYS A 10 40.46 -26.83 -3.65
CA LYS A 10 41.33 -27.67 -2.82
C LYS A 10 42.75 -27.14 -2.59
N LYS A 11 43.08 -25.93 -3.06
CA LYS A 11 44.38 -25.29 -2.85
C LYS A 11 44.44 -24.54 -1.51
N LYS A 12 45.66 -24.33 -1.00
CA LYS A 12 45.90 -23.55 0.23
C LYS A 12 45.40 -22.11 0.05
N CYS A 13 44.74 -21.57 1.07
CA CYS A 13 44.40 -20.16 1.10
C CYS A 13 45.56 -19.32 1.62
N SER A 14 45.78 -18.16 1.01
CA SER A 14 46.76 -17.15 1.42
C SER A 14 46.10 -15.78 1.38
N GLY A 15 46.23 -14.99 2.45
CA GLY A 15 45.56 -13.69 2.58
C GLY A 15 44.11 -13.79 3.05
N GLU A 16 43.26 -12.86 2.61
CA GLU A 16 41.84 -12.81 2.98
C GLU A 16 41.06 -14.02 2.43
N VAL A 17 40.23 -14.60 3.30
CA VAL A 17 39.43 -15.80 2.99
C VAL A 17 37.98 -15.58 3.37
N LEU A 18 37.07 -16.12 2.57
CA LEU A 18 35.66 -16.19 2.94
C LEU A 18 35.45 -17.42 3.80
N ARG A 19 34.91 -17.21 5.00
CA ARG A 19 34.40 -18.28 5.84
C ARG A 19 32.88 -18.35 5.69
N VAL A 20 32.39 -19.49 5.24
CA VAL A 20 30.96 -19.77 5.09
C VAL A 20 30.66 -21.02 5.89
N GLN A 21 29.89 -20.86 6.98
CA GLN A 21 29.76 -21.88 8.03
C GLN A 21 31.17 -22.27 8.55
N ASP A 22 31.54 -23.55 8.44
CA ASP A 22 32.85 -24.10 8.84
C ASP A 22 33.78 -24.39 7.66
N LYS A 23 33.46 -23.85 6.47
CA LYS A 23 34.24 -24.04 5.24
C LYS A 23 34.89 -22.74 4.81
N TYR A 24 36.05 -22.86 4.16
CA TYR A 24 36.85 -21.74 3.69
C TYR A 24 36.93 -21.70 2.18
N PHE A 25 36.90 -20.50 1.61
CA PHE A 25 36.98 -20.27 0.18
C PHE A 25 37.89 -19.09 -0.13
N HIS A 26 38.60 -19.15 -1.28
CA HIS A 26 39.08 -17.91 -1.88
C HIS A 26 37.88 -17.07 -2.28
N ILE A 27 37.95 -15.74 -2.10
CA ILE A 27 36.89 -14.81 -2.51
C ILE A 27 36.47 -15.07 -3.97
N ALA A 28 37.44 -15.25 -4.86
CA ALA A 28 37.21 -15.54 -6.27
C ALA A 28 36.63 -16.94 -6.55
N CYS A 29 36.78 -17.91 -5.64
CA CYS A 29 36.27 -19.27 -5.83
C CYS A 29 34.84 -19.46 -5.30
N PHE A 30 34.32 -18.51 -4.51
CA PHE A 30 32.98 -18.59 -3.98
C PHE A 30 31.97 -18.04 -5.00
N LYS A 31 31.50 -18.92 -5.91
CA LYS A 31 30.69 -18.58 -7.08
C LYS A 31 29.43 -19.45 -7.18
N CYS A 32 28.39 -18.92 -7.82
CA CYS A 32 27.17 -19.66 -8.13
C CYS A 32 27.50 -20.85 -9.04
N THR A 33 26.97 -22.03 -8.74
CA THR A 33 27.21 -23.21 -9.57
C THR A 33 26.60 -23.09 -10.97
N VAL A 34 25.55 -22.28 -11.14
CA VAL A 34 24.81 -22.08 -12.39
C VAL A 34 25.42 -20.93 -13.20
N CYS A 35 25.23 -19.68 -12.79
CA CYS A 35 25.71 -18.51 -13.56
C CYS A 35 27.19 -18.16 -13.38
N LYS A 36 27.91 -18.81 -12.45
CA LYS A 36 29.33 -18.55 -12.13
C LYS A 36 29.66 -17.13 -11.61
N ASN A 37 28.65 -16.31 -11.31
CA ASN A 37 28.83 -15.02 -10.66
C ASN A 37 29.34 -15.18 -9.22
N SER A 38 30.10 -14.19 -8.74
CA SER A 38 30.61 -14.16 -7.38
C SER A 38 29.47 -14.10 -6.36
N LEU A 39 29.57 -14.91 -5.31
CA LEU A 39 28.64 -14.93 -4.18
C LEU A 39 29.18 -14.14 -2.96
N ALA A 40 30.36 -13.53 -3.08
CA ALA A 40 31.04 -12.87 -1.97
C ALA A 40 30.29 -11.64 -1.42
N GLN A 41 29.50 -10.97 -2.26
CA GLN A 41 28.86 -9.67 -1.95
C GLN A 41 27.33 -9.74 -1.95
N GLY A 42 26.74 -10.88 -2.30
CA GLY A 42 25.28 -11.05 -2.42
C GLY A 42 24.76 -12.23 -1.59
N GLY A 43 23.44 -12.29 -1.41
CA GLY A 43 22.80 -13.44 -0.78
C GLY A 43 23.02 -14.74 -1.57
N PHE A 44 23.19 -15.85 -0.86
CA PHE A 44 23.41 -17.17 -1.46
C PHE A 44 22.63 -18.26 -0.71
N PHE A 45 22.38 -19.36 -1.41
CA PHE A 45 21.73 -20.55 -0.87
C PHE A 45 22.64 -21.76 -1.04
N PHE A 46 22.70 -22.62 -0.02
CA PHE A 46 23.42 -23.89 -0.05
C PHE A 46 22.43 -25.04 -0.11
N LYS A 47 22.54 -25.89 -1.13
CA LYS A 47 21.67 -27.07 -1.32
C LYS A 47 22.45 -28.18 -2.00
N ASP A 48 22.29 -29.40 -1.52
CA ASP A 48 22.91 -30.63 -2.07
C ASP A 48 24.44 -30.50 -2.29
N GLY A 49 25.13 -29.81 -1.38
CA GLY A 49 26.59 -29.67 -1.44
C GLY A 49 27.11 -28.52 -2.31
N VAL A 50 26.25 -27.79 -3.00
CA VAL A 50 26.61 -26.70 -3.91
C VAL A 50 25.95 -25.36 -3.53
N TYR A 51 26.50 -24.27 -4.06
CA TYR A 51 26.06 -22.90 -3.76
C TYR A 51 25.41 -22.25 -4.98
N TYR A 52 24.29 -21.56 -4.74
CA TYR A 52 23.50 -20.85 -5.73
C TYR A 52 23.38 -19.36 -5.35
N CYS A 53 23.32 -18.48 -6.34
CA CYS A 53 22.82 -17.12 -6.11
C CYS A 53 21.29 -17.17 -5.90
N THR A 54 20.72 -16.15 -5.27
CA THR A 54 19.28 -16.04 -5.01
C THR A 54 18.43 -16.30 -6.26
N ASN A 55 18.78 -15.67 -7.38
CA ASN A 55 18.03 -15.78 -8.63
C ASN A 55 18.01 -17.20 -9.21
N ASP A 56 19.18 -17.85 -9.29
CA ASP A 56 19.25 -19.21 -9.85
C ASP A 56 18.61 -20.23 -8.90
N TYR A 57 18.74 -20.03 -7.59
CA TYR A 57 18.07 -20.86 -6.59
C TYR A 57 16.54 -20.77 -6.73
N GLN A 58 16.00 -19.55 -6.85
CA GLN A 58 14.57 -19.32 -7.03
C GLN A 58 14.07 -19.92 -8.35
N LYS A 59 14.81 -19.76 -9.45
CA LYS A 59 14.42 -20.34 -10.75
C LYS A 59 14.35 -21.87 -10.74
N GLN A 60 15.25 -22.54 -10.02
CA GLN A 60 15.30 -24.00 -10.00
C GLN A 60 14.42 -24.62 -8.91
N PHE A 61 14.31 -23.98 -7.75
CA PHE A 61 13.71 -24.58 -6.55
C PHE A 61 12.68 -23.67 -5.86
N GLY A 62 12.51 -22.44 -6.34
CA GLY A 62 11.58 -21.50 -5.75
C GLY A 62 10.13 -21.91 -5.97
N THR A 63 9.31 -21.70 -4.94
CA THR A 63 7.85 -21.83 -5.05
C THR A 63 7.27 -20.50 -5.47
N LYS A 64 6.34 -20.49 -6.42
CA LYS A 64 5.65 -19.27 -6.87
C LYS A 64 4.35 -19.09 -6.12
N CYS A 65 4.07 -17.85 -5.75
CA CYS A 65 2.79 -17.44 -5.20
C CYS A 65 1.68 -17.65 -6.22
N ALA A 66 0.63 -18.38 -5.85
CA ALA A 66 -0.47 -18.68 -6.75
C ALA A 66 -1.33 -17.44 -7.11
N ASN A 67 -1.18 -16.33 -6.39
CA ASN A 67 -1.90 -15.08 -6.68
C ASN A 67 -1.09 -14.10 -7.54
N CYS A 68 0.20 -13.86 -7.25
CA CYS A 68 1.00 -12.86 -7.96
C CYS A 68 2.07 -13.46 -8.91
N GLY A 69 2.31 -14.77 -8.87
CA GLY A 69 3.29 -15.45 -9.71
C GLY A 69 4.76 -15.23 -9.34
N LEU A 70 5.05 -14.37 -8.34
CA LEU A 70 6.40 -14.13 -7.83
C LEU A 70 6.82 -15.20 -6.83
N TYR A 71 8.13 -15.37 -6.62
CA TYR A 71 8.65 -16.33 -5.64
C TYR A 71 8.26 -15.92 -4.22
N VAL A 72 7.84 -16.90 -3.43
CA VAL A 72 7.59 -16.72 -2.00
C VAL A 72 8.90 -16.83 -1.22
N GLU A 73 9.04 -16.00 -0.19
CA GLU A 73 10.22 -15.91 0.67
C GLU A 73 9.76 -15.88 2.14
N GLY A 74 10.53 -16.48 3.04
CA GLY A 74 10.24 -16.47 4.48
C GLY A 74 8.97 -17.25 4.86
N GLU A 75 8.16 -16.67 5.74
CA GLU A 75 6.88 -17.26 6.15
C GLU A 75 5.84 -17.17 5.03
N VAL A 76 5.18 -18.29 4.77
CA VAL A 76 4.23 -18.44 3.66
C VAL A 76 2.91 -19.01 4.15
N VAL A 77 1.84 -18.68 3.43
CA VAL A 77 0.54 -19.30 3.66
C VAL A 77 0.38 -20.45 2.68
N SER A 78 0.21 -21.66 3.21
CA SER A 78 -0.13 -22.84 2.43
C SER A 78 -1.62 -23.14 2.59
N ALA A 79 -2.35 -23.09 1.49
CA ALA A 79 -3.78 -23.37 1.47
C ALA A 79 -4.13 -24.14 0.20
N LEU A 80 -4.86 -25.25 0.34
CA LEU A 80 -5.39 -26.04 -0.79
C LEU A 80 -4.30 -26.50 -1.78
N GLY A 81 -3.14 -26.90 -1.25
CA GLY A 81 -1.99 -27.33 -2.06
C GLY A 81 -1.30 -26.20 -2.82
N LYS A 82 -1.70 -24.94 -2.61
CA LYS A 82 -1.07 -23.76 -3.20
C LYS A 82 -0.37 -22.93 -2.12
N THR A 83 0.66 -22.21 -2.53
CA THR A 83 1.44 -21.33 -1.64
C THR A 83 1.22 -19.88 -2.03
N TYR A 84 1.11 -19.03 -1.03
CA TYR A 84 0.85 -17.59 -1.18
C TYR A 84 1.78 -16.80 -0.27
N HIS A 85 2.14 -15.58 -0.67
CA HIS A 85 2.60 -14.60 0.31
C HIS A 85 1.47 -14.32 1.30
N GLN A 86 1.79 -14.03 2.57
CA GLN A 86 0.79 -13.65 3.57
C GLN A 86 -0.11 -12.50 3.06
N LYS A 87 0.48 -11.47 2.44
CA LYS A 87 -0.25 -10.33 1.84
C LYS A 87 -1.06 -10.69 0.59
N CYS A 88 -0.75 -11.82 -0.05
CA CYS A 88 -1.45 -12.31 -1.24
C CYS A 88 -2.56 -13.29 -0.92
N PHE A 89 -2.63 -13.81 0.30
CA PHE A 89 -3.71 -14.65 0.76
C PHE A 89 -4.86 -13.77 1.28
N THR A 90 -5.62 -13.20 0.35
CA THR A 90 -6.74 -12.30 0.62
C THR A 90 -8.00 -12.75 -0.10
N CYS A 91 -9.15 -12.25 0.33
CA CYS A 91 -10.43 -12.55 -0.32
C CYS A 91 -10.41 -12.08 -1.78
N ALA A 92 -10.74 -12.95 -2.73
CA ALA A 92 -10.73 -12.59 -4.15
C ALA A 92 -11.71 -11.46 -4.51
N ARG A 93 -12.83 -11.35 -3.77
CA ARG A 93 -13.85 -10.30 -3.96
C ARG A 93 -13.46 -8.98 -3.30
N CYS A 94 -13.23 -8.96 -1.98
CA CYS A 94 -13.00 -7.70 -1.25
C CYS A 94 -11.53 -7.36 -1.00
N ARG A 95 -10.60 -8.25 -1.38
CA ARG A 95 -9.13 -8.12 -1.20
C ARG A 95 -8.66 -7.93 0.24
N GLN A 96 -9.55 -8.07 1.22
CA GLN A 96 -9.20 -8.05 2.64
C GLN A 96 -8.44 -9.32 3.04
N ALA A 97 -7.47 -9.16 3.94
CA ALA A 97 -6.81 -10.29 4.59
C ALA A 97 -7.84 -11.09 5.41
N PHE A 98 -7.62 -12.39 5.48
CA PHE A 98 -8.47 -13.25 6.30
C PHE A 98 -8.07 -13.08 7.78
N PRO A 99 -9.03 -12.84 8.68
CA PRO A 99 -8.75 -12.82 10.11
C PRO A 99 -8.19 -14.16 10.58
N SER A 100 -7.24 -14.12 11.51
CA SER A 100 -6.64 -15.31 12.09
C SER A 100 -7.72 -16.21 12.71
N GLY A 101 -7.79 -17.47 12.26
CA GLY A 101 -8.74 -18.47 12.77
C GLY A 101 -10.10 -18.50 12.06
N GLU A 102 -10.36 -17.63 11.07
CA GLU A 102 -11.63 -17.63 10.34
C GLU A 102 -11.65 -18.62 9.17
N ARG A 103 -12.77 -19.32 8.98
CA ARG A 103 -12.95 -20.27 7.88
C ARG A 103 -13.14 -19.52 6.56
N VAL A 104 -12.36 -19.89 5.55
CA VAL A 104 -12.46 -19.36 4.19
C VAL A 104 -13.16 -20.36 3.27
N THR A 105 -13.89 -19.87 2.27
CA THR A 105 -14.54 -20.74 1.28
C THR A 105 -13.74 -20.72 -0.02
N TYR A 106 -13.50 -21.89 -0.59
CA TYR A 106 -12.93 -22.02 -1.92
C TYR A 106 -13.99 -22.49 -2.90
N THR A 107 -14.21 -21.71 -3.96
CA THR A 107 -15.23 -22.01 -4.98
C THR A 107 -14.69 -22.86 -6.14
N GLY A 108 -13.49 -23.42 -6.02
CA GLY A 108 -12.80 -24.11 -7.11
C GLY A 108 -11.87 -23.20 -7.93
N LYS A 109 -12.16 -21.90 -7.99
CA LYS A 109 -11.35 -20.89 -8.72
C LYS A 109 -10.75 -19.82 -7.80
N GLU A 110 -11.47 -19.43 -6.75
CA GLU A 110 -11.10 -18.31 -5.89
C GLU A 110 -11.38 -18.59 -4.41
N VAL A 111 -10.65 -17.89 -3.52
CA VAL A 111 -10.82 -17.98 -2.06
C VAL A 111 -11.60 -16.75 -1.58
N LEU A 112 -12.69 -16.97 -0.85
CA LEU A 112 -13.63 -15.94 -0.41
C LEU A 112 -13.75 -15.91 1.11
N CYS A 113 -13.94 -14.71 1.67
CA CYS A 113 -14.26 -14.55 3.09
C CYS A 113 -15.74 -14.88 3.35
N ALA A 114 -16.08 -15.12 4.63
CA ALA A 114 -17.43 -15.46 5.06
C ALA A 114 -18.50 -14.44 4.64
N LYS A 115 -18.15 -13.15 4.59
CA LYS A 115 -19.05 -12.08 4.12
C LYS A 115 -19.26 -12.15 2.61
N CYS A 116 -18.18 -12.36 1.86
CA CYS A 116 -18.22 -12.31 0.40
C CYS A 116 -18.87 -13.54 -0.21
N VAL A 117 -18.75 -14.72 0.39
CA VAL A 117 -19.36 -15.95 -0.15
C VAL A 117 -20.90 -15.90 -0.17
N GLN A 118 -21.52 -15.21 0.79
CA GLN A 118 -22.97 -15.07 0.91
C GLN A 118 -23.57 -14.07 -0.08
N ILE A 119 -22.74 -13.30 -0.78
CA ILE A 119 -23.20 -12.34 -1.79
C ILE A 119 -23.53 -13.13 -3.06
N PRO A 120 -24.80 -13.14 -3.52
CA PRO A 120 -25.18 -13.83 -4.74
C PRO A 120 -24.44 -13.24 -5.94
N VAL A 121 -23.76 -14.09 -6.70
CA VAL A 121 -23.17 -13.69 -7.98
C VAL A 121 -24.21 -14.00 -9.06
N ARG A 122 -24.65 -12.99 -9.82
CA ARG A 122 -25.40 -13.25 -11.04
C ARG A 122 -24.42 -13.81 -12.06
N GLU A 123 -24.53 -15.10 -12.37
CA GLU A 123 -23.81 -15.71 -13.48
C GLU A 123 -24.30 -15.06 -14.77
N ALA A 124 -23.41 -14.37 -15.49
CA ALA A 124 -23.67 -13.98 -16.86
C ALA A 124 -23.69 -15.27 -17.69
N GLN A 125 -24.89 -15.79 -17.96
CA GLN A 125 -25.06 -16.94 -18.83
C GLN A 125 -24.60 -16.58 -20.24
N SER A 126 -23.70 -17.42 -20.75
CA SER A 126 -23.24 -17.51 -22.11
C SER A 126 -24.39 -17.49 -23.13
N LEU A 127 -24.39 -16.52 -24.04
CA LEU A 127 -25.14 -16.59 -25.28
C LEU A 127 -24.20 -16.38 -26.47
N GLN A 128 -24.28 -17.35 -27.37
CA GLN A 128 -23.41 -17.55 -28.53
C GLN A 128 -23.74 -16.55 -29.65
N SER A 129 -22.67 -16.10 -30.32
CA SER A 129 -22.55 -15.73 -31.74
C SER A 129 -23.57 -14.78 -32.40
N SER A 130 -23.07 -13.54 -32.61
CA SER A 130 -23.09 -12.75 -33.86
C SER A 130 -24.35 -11.98 -34.27
N PRO A 131 -24.19 -10.99 -35.16
CA PRO A 131 -23.32 -9.81 -35.11
C PRO A 131 -24.17 -8.60 -34.67
N THR A 132 -23.55 -7.47 -34.32
CA THR A 132 -23.97 -6.08 -34.66
C THR A 132 -23.41 -5.12 -33.60
N SER A 133 -22.46 -4.29 -34.02
CA SER A 133 -22.01 -3.04 -33.38
C SER A 133 -21.97 -3.01 -31.85
N THR A 134 -21.00 -3.67 -31.23
CA THR A 134 -20.74 -3.48 -29.81
C THR A 134 -19.93 -2.20 -29.63
N SER A 135 -20.54 -1.18 -29.04
CA SER A 135 -19.83 -0.06 -28.45
C SER A 135 -18.92 -0.58 -27.34
N GLY A 136 -17.68 -0.93 -27.72
CA GLY A 136 -16.65 -1.39 -26.81
C GLY A 136 -16.46 -0.38 -25.69
N THR A 137 -16.37 -0.84 -24.44
CA THR A 137 -16.07 0.08 -23.35
C THR A 137 -14.60 0.50 -23.45
N GLU A 138 -14.35 1.78 -23.66
CA GLU A 138 -13.01 2.33 -23.79
C GLU A 138 -12.35 2.59 -22.43
N CYS A 139 -11.04 2.37 -22.35
CA CYS A 139 -10.27 2.75 -21.19
C CYS A 139 -10.18 4.27 -21.06
N ALA A 140 -10.56 4.82 -19.92
CA ALA A 140 -10.45 6.26 -19.67
C ALA A 140 -9.00 6.78 -19.68
N GLY A 141 -8.01 5.91 -19.47
CA GLY A 141 -6.58 6.26 -19.44
C GLY A 141 -5.88 6.26 -20.79
N CYS A 142 -6.00 5.18 -21.58
CA CYS A 142 -5.35 5.07 -22.90
C CYS A 142 -6.29 5.21 -24.10
N LYS A 143 -7.61 5.26 -23.87
CA LYS A 143 -8.66 5.29 -24.92
C LYS A 143 -8.75 4.03 -25.79
N GLU A 144 -7.99 2.99 -25.47
CA GLU A 144 -8.10 1.70 -26.15
C GLU A 144 -9.21 0.84 -25.54
N GLU A 145 -9.67 -0.14 -26.30
CA GLU A 145 -10.73 -1.07 -25.92
C GLU A 145 -10.36 -1.91 -24.69
N LEU A 146 -11.32 -2.09 -23.78
CA LEU A 146 -11.18 -2.97 -22.62
C LEU A 146 -11.61 -4.40 -22.99
N LYS A 147 -10.66 -5.32 -23.02
CA LYS A 147 -10.93 -6.76 -23.16
C LYS A 147 -11.53 -7.33 -21.87
N GLU A 148 -12.40 -8.33 -21.99
CA GLU A 148 -13.09 -8.95 -20.86
C GLU A 148 -12.12 -9.39 -19.74
N GLY A 149 -12.43 -9.01 -18.49
CA GLY A 149 -11.70 -9.44 -17.30
C GLY A 149 -10.50 -8.59 -16.88
N GLN A 150 -10.18 -7.48 -17.57
CA GLN A 150 -9.07 -6.57 -17.24
C GLN A 150 -9.48 -5.10 -16.99
N ALA A 151 -10.75 -4.86 -16.65
CA ALA A 151 -11.28 -3.52 -16.39
C ALA A 151 -11.44 -3.23 -14.89
N LEU A 152 -10.84 -2.13 -14.42
CA LEU A 152 -11.08 -1.52 -13.13
C LEU A 152 -12.15 -0.43 -13.29
N ILE A 153 -13.18 -0.45 -12.45
CA ILE A 153 -14.18 0.62 -12.38
C ILE A 153 -13.77 1.59 -11.27
N ALA A 154 -13.51 2.84 -11.63
CA ALA A 154 -13.11 3.90 -10.72
C ALA A 154 -13.44 5.28 -11.31
N LEU A 155 -13.81 6.24 -10.46
CA LEU A 155 -14.20 7.59 -10.90
C LEU A 155 -15.31 7.57 -11.96
N ASP A 156 -16.30 6.70 -11.77
CA ASP A 156 -17.45 6.45 -12.67
C ASP A 156 -17.03 6.09 -14.11
N ARG A 157 -15.82 5.55 -14.29
CA ARG A 157 -15.23 5.19 -15.58
C ARG A 157 -14.55 3.84 -15.50
N GLN A 158 -14.26 3.25 -16.66
CA GLN A 158 -13.52 2.00 -16.75
C GLN A 158 -12.08 2.24 -17.21
N TRP A 159 -11.15 1.48 -16.64
CA TRP A 159 -9.72 1.64 -16.84
C TRP A 159 -9.06 0.28 -17.01
N HIS A 160 -8.00 0.16 -17.81
CA HIS A 160 -7.10 -0.97 -17.60
C HIS A 160 -6.44 -0.82 -16.24
N ILE A 161 -6.20 -1.95 -15.55
CA ILE A 161 -5.57 -1.96 -14.22
C ILE A 161 -4.24 -1.20 -14.23
N TRP A 162 -3.45 -1.32 -15.31
CA TRP A 162 -2.17 -0.61 -15.45
C TRP A 162 -2.32 0.86 -15.89
N CYS A 163 -3.45 1.24 -16.49
CA CYS A 163 -3.74 2.61 -16.88
C CYS A 163 -4.26 3.45 -15.72
N PHE A 164 -4.78 2.83 -14.66
CA PHE A 164 -5.21 3.52 -13.45
C PHE A 164 -4.01 3.88 -12.57
N LYS A 165 -3.38 5.02 -12.90
CA LYS A 165 -2.14 5.49 -12.28
C LYS A 165 -2.25 6.93 -11.84
N CYS A 166 -1.54 7.29 -10.78
CA CYS A 166 -1.48 8.66 -10.29
C CYS A 166 -1.03 9.59 -11.42
N LYS A 167 -1.82 10.64 -11.69
CA LYS A 167 -1.49 11.63 -12.71
C LYS A 167 -0.15 12.35 -12.47
N ALA A 168 0.23 12.51 -11.21
CA ALA A 168 1.42 13.26 -10.81
C ALA A 168 2.71 12.42 -10.88
N CYS A 169 2.76 11.28 -10.18
CA CYS A 169 3.96 10.44 -10.14
C CYS A 169 3.95 9.25 -11.10
N GLY A 170 2.82 8.94 -11.73
CA GLY A 170 2.69 7.80 -12.66
C GLY A 170 2.60 6.43 -11.99
N ALA A 171 2.62 6.35 -10.65
CA ALA A 171 2.49 5.09 -9.92
C ALA A 171 1.11 4.45 -10.16
N VAL A 172 1.08 3.16 -10.49
CA VAL A 172 -0.17 2.40 -10.64
C VAL A 172 -0.87 2.28 -9.28
N LEU A 173 -2.18 2.54 -9.25
CA LEU A 173 -2.98 2.62 -8.03
C LEU A 173 -3.78 1.32 -7.88
N HIS A 174 -3.46 0.54 -6.84
CA HIS A 174 -4.06 -0.77 -6.57
C HIS A 174 -4.92 -0.81 -5.30
N GLY A 175 -5.07 0.32 -4.59
CA GLY A 175 -5.76 0.44 -3.31
C GLY A 175 -6.52 1.76 -3.19
N GLU A 176 -6.54 2.36 -1.99
CA GLU A 176 -7.14 3.68 -1.79
C GLU A 176 -6.47 4.73 -2.68
N TYR A 177 -7.28 5.55 -3.33
CA TYR A 177 -6.86 6.60 -4.24
C TYR A 177 -7.67 7.86 -3.98
N MET A 178 -7.15 8.99 -4.42
CA MET A 178 -7.87 10.25 -4.40
C MET A 178 -8.29 10.62 -5.82
N GLY A 179 -9.57 10.94 -5.98
CA GLY A 179 -10.13 11.42 -7.24
C GLY A 179 -10.28 12.92 -7.25
N LYS A 180 -9.83 13.59 -8.32
CA LYS A 180 -10.23 14.97 -8.61
C LYS A 180 -10.64 15.09 -10.07
N ASP A 181 -11.86 15.57 -10.33
CA ASP A 181 -12.36 15.85 -11.69
C ASP A 181 -12.20 14.65 -12.66
N GLY A 182 -12.42 13.43 -12.16
CA GLY A 182 -12.25 12.20 -12.93
C GLY A 182 -10.80 11.77 -13.18
N VAL A 183 -9.83 12.37 -12.48
CA VAL A 183 -8.40 12.06 -12.54
C VAL A 183 -7.94 11.39 -11.23
N PRO A 184 -7.22 10.26 -11.29
CA PRO A 184 -6.75 9.57 -10.10
C PRO A 184 -5.37 10.07 -9.62
N TYR A 185 -5.20 10.14 -8.30
CA TYR A 185 -3.98 10.53 -7.60
C TYR A 185 -3.68 9.58 -6.44
N CYS A 186 -2.39 9.42 -6.10
CA CYS A 186 -2.03 8.85 -4.80
C CYS A 186 -2.28 9.89 -3.71
N GLU A 187 -2.51 9.45 -2.47
CA GLU A 187 -2.81 10.35 -1.34
C GLU A 187 -1.75 11.45 -1.18
N LYS A 188 -0.46 11.07 -1.23
CA LYS A 188 0.67 12.00 -1.07
C LYS A 188 0.65 13.14 -2.10
N ASP A 189 0.48 12.80 -3.38
CA ASP A 189 0.50 13.80 -4.45
C ASP A 189 -0.79 14.61 -4.47
N TYR A 190 -1.92 14.01 -4.12
CA TYR A 190 -3.17 14.73 -3.94
C TYR A 190 -3.05 15.77 -2.82
N GLN A 191 -2.55 15.37 -1.65
CA GLN A 191 -2.33 16.28 -0.53
C GLN A 191 -1.36 17.41 -0.89
N LYS A 192 -0.29 17.11 -1.63
CA LYS A 192 0.68 18.12 -2.07
C LYS A 192 0.06 19.17 -3.00
N GLN A 193 -0.89 18.79 -3.86
CA GLN A 193 -1.47 19.69 -4.86
C GLN A 193 -2.78 20.35 -4.42
N PHE A 194 -3.59 19.63 -3.65
CA PHE A 194 -4.98 19.98 -3.34
C PHE A 194 -5.32 19.82 -1.86
N GLY A 195 -4.38 19.34 -1.04
CA GLY A 195 -4.63 19.06 0.37
C GLY A 195 -4.86 20.33 1.17
N VAL A 196 -5.87 20.29 2.03
CA VAL A 196 -6.15 21.33 3.00
C VAL A 196 -5.37 21.04 4.27
N LYS A 197 -4.65 22.04 4.79
CA LYS A 197 -3.90 21.92 6.04
C LYS A 197 -4.70 22.45 7.22
N CYS A 198 -4.59 21.75 8.34
CA CYS A 198 -5.13 22.22 9.61
C CYS A 198 -4.38 23.46 10.07
N ALA A 199 -5.11 24.53 10.36
CA ALA A 199 -4.54 25.80 10.83
C ALA A 199 -3.86 25.66 12.21
N TYR A 200 -4.24 24.65 13.00
CA TYR A 200 -3.63 24.39 14.31
C TYR A 200 -2.35 23.54 14.20
N CYS A 201 -2.42 22.35 13.60
CA CYS A 201 -1.28 21.40 13.61
C CYS A 201 -0.47 21.37 12.31
N SER A 202 -0.85 22.15 11.29
CA SER A 202 -0.22 22.25 9.97
C SER A 202 -0.17 20.93 9.15
N ARG A 203 -0.80 19.86 9.63
CA ARG A 203 -0.91 18.58 8.90
C ARG A 203 -2.11 18.60 7.96
N TYR A 204 -2.05 17.83 6.88
CA TYR A 204 -3.18 17.66 5.98
C TYR A 204 -4.39 17.05 6.69
N ILE A 205 -5.58 17.49 6.31
CA ILE A 205 -6.85 16.99 6.80
C ILE A 205 -7.32 15.91 5.83
N SER A 206 -7.55 14.70 6.34
CA SER A 206 -8.17 13.60 5.60
C SER A 206 -9.57 13.38 6.15
N GLY A 207 -10.57 13.31 5.26
CA GLY A 207 -11.97 13.10 5.64
C GLY A 207 -12.67 14.39 6.08
N LYS A 208 -13.38 14.33 7.21
CA LYS A 208 -14.22 15.43 7.70
C LYS A 208 -13.38 16.64 8.11
N VAL A 209 -13.79 17.82 7.63
CA VAL A 209 -13.14 19.10 7.91
C VAL A 209 -14.09 20.01 8.67
N LEU A 210 -13.59 20.68 9.70
CA LEU A 210 -14.28 21.82 10.31
C LEU A 210 -13.70 23.11 9.76
N GLN A 211 -14.57 24.04 9.41
CA GLN A 211 -14.20 25.31 8.79
C GLN A 211 -14.62 26.46 9.71
N ALA A 212 -13.73 27.42 9.92
CA ALA A 212 -13.98 28.67 10.62
C ALA A 212 -13.69 29.84 9.68
N GLY A 213 -14.73 30.59 9.31
CA GLY A 213 -14.64 31.59 8.24
C GLY A 213 -14.20 30.99 6.89
N ASP A 214 -13.71 31.82 5.99
CA ASP A 214 -13.52 31.37 4.60
C ASP A 214 -12.26 30.53 4.36
N ASN A 215 -11.23 30.64 5.21
CA ASN A 215 -9.90 30.07 4.93
C ASN A 215 -9.27 29.25 6.07
N HIS A 216 -9.94 29.08 7.22
CA HIS A 216 -9.36 28.32 8.33
C HIS A 216 -10.03 26.97 8.46
N HIS A 217 -9.23 25.93 8.37
CA HIS A 217 -9.68 24.54 8.38
C HIS A 217 -9.00 23.80 9.52
N PHE A 218 -9.73 22.89 10.15
CA PHE A 218 -9.26 22.17 11.33
C PHE A 218 -9.66 20.70 11.26
N HIS A 219 -8.82 19.83 11.82
CA HIS A 219 -9.27 18.49 12.18
C HIS A 219 -10.35 18.61 13.27
N PRO A 220 -11.37 17.72 13.29
CA PRO A 220 -12.36 17.72 14.37
C PRO A 220 -11.75 17.65 15.78
N THR A 221 -10.61 16.96 15.92
CA THR A 221 -9.88 16.86 17.20
C THR A 221 -9.01 18.07 17.54
N CYS A 222 -8.65 18.88 16.53
CA CYS A 222 -7.84 20.10 16.67
C CYS A 222 -8.69 21.35 16.85
N ALA A 223 -9.95 21.34 16.41
CA ALA A 223 -10.88 22.43 16.64
C ALA A 223 -11.33 22.40 18.11
N ARG A 224 -10.63 23.11 18.99
CA ARG A 224 -10.96 23.23 20.41
C ARG A 224 -11.00 24.68 20.82
N CYS A 225 -11.97 25.02 21.66
CA CYS A 225 -12.13 26.37 22.17
C CYS A 225 -10.90 26.75 23.01
N THR A 226 -10.23 27.83 22.64
CA THR A 226 -9.05 28.35 23.37
C THR A 226 -9.38 28.84 24.78
N LYS A 227 -10.66 29.06 25.10
CA LYS A 227 -11.12 29.54 26.42
C LYS A 227 -11.55 28.41 27.35
N CYS A 228 -12.20 27.36 26.86
CA CYS A 228 -12.69 26.25 27.70
C CYS A 228 -12.08 24.86 27.38
N GLY A 229 -11.38 24.71 26.25
CA GLY A 229 -10.76 23.44 25.83
C GLY A 229 -11.71 22.43 25.18
N ASP A 230 -13.03 22.65 25.28
CA ASP A 230 -14.03 21.77 24.69
C ASP A 230 -13.94 21.75 23.15
N PRO A 231 -14.21 20.60 22.52
CA PRO A 231 -14.27 20.50 21.06
C PRO A 231 -15.56 21.13 20.51
N PHE A 232 -15.51 21.58 19.26
CA PHE A 232 -16.69 22.06 18.53
C PHE A 232 -17.45 20.91 17.88
N GLY A 233 -18.78 20.97 17.92
CA GLY A 233 -19.68 20.07 17.20
C GLY A 233 -19.87 20.44 15.72
N ASP A 234 -20.61 19.60 15.00
CA ASP A 234 -20.96 19.86 13.60
C ASP A 234 -21.90 21.06 13.47
N GLY A 235 -21.50 22.04 12.65
CA GLY A 235 -22.30 23.24 12.43
C GLY A 235 -22.38 24.18 13.63
N GLU A 236 -21.59 23.95 14.68
CA GLU A 236 -21.52 24.84 15.82
C GLU A 236 -20.83 26.16 15.43
N GLU A 237 -21.44 27.29 15.81
CA GLU A 237 -20.83 28.60 15.61
C GLU A 237 -19.55 28.73 16.44
N MET A 238 -18.55 29.37 15.84
CA MET A 238 -17.31 29.69 16.49
C MET A 238 -16.80 31.05 16.03
N TYR A 239 -16.23 31.80 16.97
CA TYR A 239 -15.50 33.02 16.66
C TYR A 239 -14.04 32.70 16.34
N LEU A 240 -13.44 33.50 15.46
CA LEU A 240 -12.05 33.38 15.03
C LEU A 240 -11.37 34.75 15.03
N GLN A 241 -10.23 34.86 15.71
CA GLN A 241 -9.37 36.05 15.65
C GLN A 241 -7.91 35.65 15.86
N GLY A 242 -7.02 36.05 14.94
CA GLY A 242 -5.57 35.78 15.06
C GLY A 242 -5.20 34.30 15.21
N GLY A 243 -6.02 33.38 14.67
CA GLY A 243 -5.85 31.93 14.81
C GLY A 243 -6.43 31.33 16.09
N ALA A 244 -6.86 32.15 17.05
CA ALA A 244 -7.63 31.68 18.21
C ALA A 244 -9.09 31.48 17.83
N ILE A 245 -9.66 30.33 18.23
CA ILE A 245 -11.08 30.01 18.08
C ILE A 245 -11.75 29.83 19.44
N TRP A 246 -13.00 30.28 19.59
CA TRP A 246 -13.78 30.10 20.82
C TRP A 246 -15.29 30.07 20.57
N HIS A 247 -16.05 29.42 21.47
CA HIS A 247 -17.52 29.41 21.38
C HIS A 247 -18.09 30.81 21.65
N PRO A 248 -19.25 31.17 21.07
CA PRO A 248 -19.97 32.39 21.42
C PRO A 248 -20.27 32.53 22.92
N ARG A 249 -20.53 31.41 23.61
CA ARG A 249 -20.72 31.37 25.07
C ARG A 249 -19.45 31.63 25.89
N CYS A 250 -18.28 31.51 25.28
CA CYS A 250 -16.99 31.62 25.96
C CYS A 250 -16.38 33.03 25.91
N GLY A 251 -17.01 33.96 25.19
CA GLY A 251 -16.55 35.34 25.12
C GLY A 251 -17.22 36.13 24.00
N PRO A 252 -17.05 37.46 23.99
CA PRO A 252 -17.56 38.31 22.93
C PRO A 252 -16.96 37.92 21.57
N GLY A 253 -17.65 38.28 20.50
CA GLY A 253 -17.12 38.12 19.15
C GLY A 253 -15.87 38.97 18.89
N PRO A 254 -15.17 38.73 17.78
CA PRO A 254 -14.00 39.53 17.40
C PRO A 254 -14.39 41.00 17.29
N THR A 255 -13.75 41.86 18.07
CA THR A 255 -13.87 43.31 17.90
C THR A 255 -13.02 43.73 16.70
N GLU A 256 -13.46 44.75 15.95
CA GLU A 256 -12.80 45.22 14.70
C GLU A 256 -11.33 45.66 14.88
N ASN A 257 -10.79 45.65 16.09
CA ASN A 257 -9.40 45.98 16.41
C ASN A 257 -8.76 44.88 17.27
N GLY A 258 -8.32 43.78 16.64
CA GLY A 258 -7.13 42.96 16.92
C GLY A 258 -6.62 42.61 18.33
N THR A 259 -7.22 43.03 19.45
CA THR A 259 -6.66 42.84 20.79
C THR A 259 -7.19 41.56 21.42
N VAL A 260 -6.37 40.51 21.43
CA VAL A 260 -6.64 39.28 22.17
C VAL A 260 -6.52 39.61 23.67
N LEU A 261 -7.65 39.75 24.37
CA LEU A 261 -7.65 39.82 25.83
C LEU A 261 -7.33 38.42 26.38
N ASN A 262 -6.08 38.25 26.81
CA ASN A 262 -5.67 37.15 27.67
C ASN A 262 -6.39 37.31 29.02
N GLY A 263 -7.46 36.53 29.20
CA GLY A 263 -8.09 36.35 30.49
C GLY A 263 -7.31 35.32 31.29
N SER A 264 -6.44 35.81 32.18
CA SER A 264 -5.95 35.03 33.31
C SER A 264 -7.11 34.62 34.20
N VAL A 265 -7.19 33.34 34.59
CA VAL A 265 -7.71 32.97 35.91
C VAL A 265 -6.97 31.75 36.46
N ASN A 266 -6.24 31.99 37.56
CA ASN A 266 -5.82 30.98 38.55
C ASN A 266 -7.06 30.35 39.21
N GLY A 267 -6.97 29.08 39.65
CA GLY A 267 -7.87 28.59 40.69
C GLY A 267 -7.98 27.06 40.83
N HIS A 268 -7.15 26.52 41.72
CA HIS A 268 -7.20 25.22 42.43
C HIS A 268 -6.89 23.93 41.68
#